data_AF-A0A1M6GZL8-F1
#
_entry.id   AF-A0A1M6GZL8-F1
#
_cell.length_a   1.000
_cell.length_b   1.000
_cell.length_c   1.000
_cell.angle_alpha   90.00
_cell.angle_beta   90.00
_cell.angle_gamma   90.00
#
_symmetry.space_group_name_H-M   'P 1'
#
loop_
_entity.id
_entity.type
_entity.pdbx_description
1 polymer ?
#
loop_
_entity_poly.entity_id
_entity_poly.type
_entity_poly.pdbx_seq_one_letter_code
_entity_poly.pdbx_strand_id
1 'polypeptide(L)'
;MKHALLSFLLLAGLLAGTAQAQQTLYFPPPPAVGTWATTTPQSLGWCQPQLDSLYNFLGRKHTKSFIVLKDGRLVLERYYGTYTQDSVHYWASAGKSLTAMLVGIAQQESLLSLTDSTSRTLGRGWTSAPARKEGRITLRHQLTMTTGLDDTPPAPCDNESTSPGCLLYRTDAGTRWAYHTGPYRRLLDVVAQASGLAINQFTNQRLASRIGMSGAWANGIYYSRARDMARFGLLALARGTWNGAAILRDTAYFRQMTTPSQPLNRSYGYLWWLNGQSSYQLPGPQQTVFSGPLIPTAPADLVAALGKNDQKIYVVPSLGLVVVRQGNSADSPRLAVSSFDTELWRYLMAAMQCRPLATQNAIAQAAAQVFPNPATQTLTVSAVPAARRLCLLDATGRVVRELVVAGEASMSVAELPAGLYLLHWLSAESRVLAVRRVVKQ
;
A
#
# COMPACT_ATOMS: atom_id res chain seq x y z
N MET A 1 -1.41 47.50 -57.53
CA MET A 1 -0.63 46.43 -56.86
C MET A 1 -1.40 46.06 -55.60
N LYS A 2 -2.31 45.08 -55.69
CA LYS A 2 -2.12 43.65 -55.41
C LYS A 2 -2.27 43.31 -53.91
N HIS A 3 -3.42 42.71 -53.58
CA HIS A 3 -3.66 41.68 -52.55
C HIS A 3 -3.64 42.12 -51.08
N ALA A 4 -4.51 41.69 -50.16
CA ALA A 4 -5.65 40.77 -50.15
C ALA A 4 -6.44 41.04 -48.85
N LEU A 5 -7.79 41.05 -48.92
CA LEU A 5 -8.66 40.95 -47.75
C LEU A 5 -8.74 39.47 -47.35
N LEU A 6 -8.22 39.09 -46.19
CA LEU A 6 -8.48 37.79 -45.58
C LEU A 6 -9.56 37.92 -44.51
N SER A 7 -10.73 37.40 -44.83
CA SER A 7 -11.83 37.16 -43.91
C SER A 7 -11.44 36.06 -42.92
N PHE A 8 -11.30 36.38 -41.64
CA PHE A 8 -11.13 35.39 -40.58
C PHE A 8 -12.51 35.02 -40.01
N LEU A 9 -13.04 33.89 -40.48
CA LEU A 9 -14.15 33.17 -39.85
C LEU A 9 -13.65 32.57 -38.53
N LEU A 10 -14.14 33.09 -37.40
CA LEU A 10 -13.97 32.46 -36.10
C LEU A 10 -14.84 31.19 -36.03
N LEU A 11 -14.22 30.04 -36.24
CA LEU A 11 -14.82 28.74 -35.96
C LEU A 11 -14.68 28.47 -34.45
N ALA A 12 -15.73 28.78 -33.68
CA ALA A 12 -15.82 28.40 -32.27
C ALA A 12 -16.07 26.89 -32.17
N GLY A 13 -14.99 26.11 -32.10
CA GLY A 13 -15.06 24.69 -31.79
C GLY A 13 -15.47 24.46 -30.33
N LEU A 14 -16.70 23.97 -30.13
CA LEU A 14 -17.16 23.38 -28.88
C LEU A 14 -16.33 22.13 -28.57
N LEU A 15 -15.21 22.32 -27.85
CA LEU A 15 -14.61 21.24 -27.09
C LEU A 15 -15.48 21.03 -25.84
N ALA A 16 -16.48 20.15 -25.97
CA ALA A 16 -17.12 19.51 -24.84
C ALA A 16 -16.07 18.62 -24.14
N GLY A 17 -15.23 19.25 -23.31
CA GLY A 17 -14.43 18.52 -22.35
C GLY A 17 -15.37 17.79 -21.42
N THR A 18 -15.34 16.46 -21.47
CA THR A 18 -15.94 15.62 -20.45
C THR A 18 -15.24 15.94 -19.13
N ALA A 19 -15.82 16.85 -18.35
CA ALA A 19 -15.50 17.01 -16.94
C ALA A 19 -15.89 15.70 -16.26
N GLN A 20 -14.93 14.77 -16.20
CA GLN A 20 -15.05 13.55 -15.44
C GLN A 20 -15.23 14.01 -13.99
N ALA A 21 -16.47 13.96 -13.49
CA ALA A 21 -16.82 14.39 -12.16
C ALA A 21 -15.86 13.68 -11.19
N GLN A 22 -14.93 14.44 -10.62
CA GLN A 22 -14.01 13.93 -9.62
C GLN A 22 -14.89 13.47 -8.46
N GLN A 23 -15.05 12.15 -8.30
CA GLN A 23 -15.84 11.60 -7.20
C GLN A 23 -15.26 12.18 -5.92
N THR A 24 -16.01 13.07 -5.28
CA THR A 24 -15.64 13.67 -4.01
C THR A 24 -15.50 12.55 -3.00
N LEU A 25 -14.33 12.52 -2.34
CA LEU A 25 -14.01 11.56 -1.30
C LEU A 25 -15.13 11.56 -0.24
N TYR A 26 -15.64 10.39 0.11
CA TYR A 26 -16.66 10.27 1.15
C TYR A 26 -16.01 10.31 2.55
N PHE A 27 -16.63 11.02 3.48
CA PHE A 27 -16.22 11.04 4.88
C PHE A 27 -17.36 10.46 5.74
N PRO A 28 -17.09 9.42 6.55
CA PRO A 28 -18.12 8.85 7.40
C PRO A 28 -18.53 9.83 8.52
N PRO A 29 -19.81 9.82 8.94
CA PRO A 29 -20.20 10.53 10.14
C PRO A 29 -19.49 9.93 11.38
N PRO A 30 -19.46 10.68 12.51
CA PRO A 30 -19.10 10.11 13.79
C PRO A 30 -19.99 8.89 14.13
N PRO A 31 -19.46 7.84 14.78
CA PRO A 31 -20.21 6.61 15.07
C PRO A 31 -21.53 6.82 15.82
N ALA A 32 -21.63 7.87 16.65
CA ALA A 32 -22.83 8.20 17.41
C ALA A 32 -23.96 8.80 16.55
N VAL A 33 -23.66 9.23 15.32
CA VAL A 33 -24.57 9.99 14.46
C VAL A 33 -25.06 9.17 13.27
N GLY A 34 -24.24 8.25 12.76
CA GLY A 34 -24.64 7.45 11.60
C GLY A 34 -23.70 6.30 11.29
N THR A 35 -24.09 5.53 10.27
CA THR A 35 -23.34 4.37 9.80
C THR A 35 -22.33 4.77 8.71
N TRP A 36 -21.29 3.96 8.55
CA TRP A 36 -20.30 4.16 7.51
C TRP A 36 -20.81 3.57 6.20
N ALA A 37 -20.99 4.41 5.18
CA ALA A 37 -21.44 3.95 3.86
C ALA A 37 -20.50 2.90 3.25
N THR A 38 -21.09 1.90 2.62
CA THR A 38 -20.40 0.80 1.97
C THR A 38 -20.48 0.92 0.45
N THR A 39 -19.57 0.27 -0.25
CA THR A 39 -19.67 -0.03 -1.69
C THR A 39 -19.28 -1.49 -1.89
N THR A 40 -19.96 -2.20 -2.79
CA THR A 40 -19.68 -3.63 -2.94
C THR A 40 -18.44 -3.86 -3.80
N PRO A 41 -17.61 -4.89 -3.53
CA PRO A 41 -16.49 -5.21 -4.40
C PRO A 41 -16.93 -5.46 -5.86
N GLN A 42 -18.10 -6.06 -6.07
CA GLN A 42 -18.67 -6.34 -7.39
C GLN A 42 -18.94 -5.06 -8.18
N SER A 43 -19.47 -4.01 -7.54
CA SER A 43 -19.70 -2.71 -8.20
C SER A 43 -18.40 -2.04 -8.67
N LEU A 44 -17.27 -2.38 -8.04
CA LEU A 44 -15.94 -1.91 -8.41
C LEU A 44 -15.24 -2.84 -9.43
N GLY A 45 -15.90 -3.91 -9.87
CA GLY A 45 -15.32 -4.92 -10.75
C GLY A 45 -14.27 -5.80 -10.08
N TRP A 46 -14.27 -5.93 -8.75
CA TRP A 46 -13.31 -6.78 -8.03
C TRP A 46 -13.71 -8.25 -8.13
N CYS A 47 -12.71 -9.12 -8.24
CA CYS A 47 -12.93 -10.53 -8.53
C CYS A 47 -13.16 -11.35 -7.26
N GLN A 48 -14.35 -11.92 -7.11
CA GLN A 48 -14.76 -12.65 -5.89
C GLN A 48 -13.82 -13.82 -5.52
N PRO A 49 -13.39 -14.72 -6.42
CA PRO A 49 -12.49 -15.82 -6.05
C PRO A 49 -11.15 -15.37 -5.46
N GLN A 50 -10.66 -14.22 -5.89
CA GLN A 50 -9.42 -13.61 -5.42
C GLN A 50 -9.63 -12.95 -4.06
N LEU A 51 -10.83 -12.40 -3.80
CA LEU A 51 -11.23 -11.95 -2.47
C LEU A 51 -11.34 -13.11 -1.48
N ASP A 52 -11.90 -14.25 -1.90
CA ASP A 52 -11.96 -15.46 -1.06
C ASP A 52 -10.54 -15.95 -0.71
N SER A 53 -9.64 -15.94 -1.70
CA SER A 53 -8.22 -16.25 -1.51
C SER A 53 -7.53 -15.29 -0.54
N LEU A 54 -7.82 -13.98 -0.66
CA LEU A 54 -7.36 -12.94 0.26
C LEU A 54 -7.86 -13.21 1.70
N TYR A 55 -9.14 -13.49 1.88
CA TYR A 55 -9.71 -13.75 3.20
C TYR A 55 -9.11 -14.98 3.87
N ASN A 56 -8.87 -16.06 3.11
CA ASN A 56 -8.19 -17.26 3.60
C ASN A 56 -6.73 -16.98 3.98
N PHE A 57 -6.03 -16.18 3.17
CA PHE A 57 -4.68 -15.72 3.49
C PHE A 57 -4.64 -14.92 4.79
N LEU A 58 -5.52 -13.93 4.94
CA LEU A 58 -5.60 -13.08 6.13
C LEU A 58 -5.85 -13.89 7.40
N GLY A 59 -6.75 -14.88 7.34
CA GLY A 59 -7.03 -15.79 8.46
C GLY A 59 -5.80 -16.62 8.86
N ARG A 60 -5.09 -17.20 7.89
CA ARG A 60 -3.85 -17.96 8.14
C ARG A 60 -2.71 -17.09 8.68
N LYS A 61 -2.71 -15.80 8.37
CA LYS A 61 -1.71 -14.82 8.85
C LYS A 61 -2.19 -14.05 10.09
N HIS A 62 -2.98 -14.71 10.93
CA HIS A 62 -3.37 -14.24 12.27
C HIS A 62 -3.98 -12.83 12.31
N THR A 63 -4.68 -12.45 11.23
CA THR A 63 -5.41 -11.18 11.17
C THR A 63 -6.56 -11.22 12.16
N LYS A 64 -6.82 -10.10 12.83
CA LYS A 64 -7.94 -9.91 13.76
C LYS A 64 -8.99 -8.99 13.18
N SER A 65 -8.57 -7.94 12.47
CA SER A 65 -9.45 -7.01 11.78
C SER A 65 -8.81 -6.55 10.49
N PHE A 66 -9.59 -6.50 9.41
CA PHE A 66 -9.16 -6.05 8.10
C PHE A 66 -10.23 -5.15 7.49
N ILE A 67 -9.82 -3.96 7.05
CA ILE A 67 -10.69 -2.97 6.43
C ILE A 67 -10.05 -2.49 5.14
N VAL A 68 -10.84 -2.38 4.07
CA VAL A 68 -10.45 -1.68 2.84
C VAL A 68 -11.49 -0.62 2.53
N LEU A 69 -11.02 0.62 2.39
CA LEU A 69 -11.81 1.74 1.90
C LEU A 69 -11.47 2.04 0.45
N LYS A 70 -12.48 2.35 -0.36
CA LYS A 70 -12.35 2.94 -1.70
C LYS A 70 -13.11 4.26 -1.71
N ASP A 71 -12.38 5.33 -1.99
CA ASP A 71 -12.88 6.71 -2.01
C ASP A 71 -13.67 7.06 -0.72
N GLY A 72 -13.17 6.55 0.41
CA GLY A 72 -13.73 6.73 1.75
C GLY A 72 -14.87 5.79 2.15
N ARG A 73 -15.43 5.01 1.22
CA ARG A 73 -16.49 4.02 1.50
C ARG A 73 -15.90 2.66 1.87
N LEU A 74 -16.55 1.94 2.78
CA LEU A 74 -16.16 0.57 3.17
C LEU A 74 -16.40 -0.40 2.01
N VAL A 75 -15.35 -1.06 1.53
CA VAL A 75 -15.42 -2.10 0.49
C VAL A 75 -15.35 -3.48 1.11
N LEU A 76 -14.35 -3.69 1.96
CA LEU A 76 -14.13 -4.92 2.70
C LEU A 76 -14.05 -4.57 4.18
N GLU A 77 -14.75 -5.35 5.00
CA GLU A 77 -14.63 -5.29 6.45
C GLU A 77 -14.77 -6.70 6.98
N ARG A 78 -13.72 -7.20 7.63
CA ARG A 78 -13.68 -8.57 8.14
C ARG A 78 -13.03 -8.60 9.51
N TYR A 79 -13.67 -9.31 10.43
CA TYR A 79 -13.16 -9.61 11.75
C TYR A 79 -12.98 -11.13 11.89
N TYR A 80 -11.96 -11.55 12.63
CA TYR A 80 -11.58 -12.95 12.78
C TYR A 80 -11.56 -13.36 14.26
N GLY A 81 -11.85 -14.64 14.51
CA GLY A 81 -11.94 -15.17 15.87
C GLY A 81 -13.03 -14.46 16.67
N THR A 82 -12.69 -13.96 17.86
CA THR A 82 -13.62 -13.25 18.76
C THR A 82 -13.65 -11.74 18.52
N TYR A 83 -12.89 -11.23 17.54
CA TYR A 83 -12.88 -9.79 17.25
C TYR A 83 -14.17 -9.36 16.57
N THR A 84 -14.59 -8.14 16.89
CA THR A 84 -15.78 -7.47 16.36
C THR A 84 -15.42 -6.04 15.95
N GLN A 85 -16.38 -5.31 15.38
CA GLN A 85 -16.21 -3.89 15.05
C GLN A 85 -15.83 -2.99 16.25
N ASP A 86 -16.17 -3.43 17.45
CA ASP A 86 -15.96 -2.69 18.70
C ASP A 86 -14.69 -3.11 19.45
N SER A 87 -13.99 -4.13 18.93
CA SER A 87 -12.74 -4.60 19.54
C SER A 87 -11.63 -3.55 19.42
N VAL A 88 -11.02 -3.20 20.54
CA VAL A 88 -9.88 -2.29 20.62
C VAL A 88 -8.58 -3.08 20.47
N HIS A 89 -7.64 -2.57 19.68
CA HIS A 89 -6.32 -3.15 19.47
C HIS A 89 -5.22 -2.07 19.47
N TYR A 90 -4.01 -2.46 19.86
CA TYR A 90 -2.85 -1.57 19.85
C TYR A 90 -2.33 -1.37 18.42
N TRP A 91 -1.77 -0.19 18.13
CA TRP A 91 -1.22 0.15 16.82
C TRP A 91 0.26 -0.16 16.68
N ALA A 92 0.93 -0.51 17.78
CA ALA A 92 2.38 -0.62 17.84
C ALA A 92 3.06 0.62 17.21
N SER A 93 4.07 0.40 16.37
CA SER A 93 4.75 1.48 15.65
C SER A 93 3.94 2.16 14.55
N ALA A 94 2.76 1.66 14.14
CA ALA A 94 1.89 2.42 13.24
C ALA A 94 1.41 3.73 13.90
N GLY A 95 1.41 3.80 15.24
CA GLY A 95 1.17 5.03 15.99
C GLY A 95 2.20 6.14 15.74
N LYS A 96 3.42 5.83 15.26
CA LYS A 96 4.43 6.84 14.92
C LYS A 96 3.90 7.85 13.88
N SER A 97 3.16 7.35 12.88
CA SER A 97 2.56 8.19 11.85
C SER A 97 1.47 9.12 12.41
N LEU A 98 0.75 8.68 13.46
CA LEU A 98 -0.17 9.53 14.22
C LEU A 98 0.60 10.61 15.00
N THR A 99 1.72 10.27 15.63
CA THR A 99 2.62 11.25 16.27
C THR A 99 3.08 12.33 15.28
N ALA A 100 3.48 11.96 14.07
CA ALA A 100 3.86 12.94 13.04
C ALA A 100 2.71 13.89 12.66
N MET A 101 1.47 13.41 12.59
CA MET A 101 0.30 14.27 12.38
C MET A 101 0.13 15.26 13.55
N LEU A 102 0.25 14.78 14.80
CA LEU A 102 0.11 15.63 15.99
C LEU A 102 1.21 16.69 16.09
N VAL A 103 2.45 16.36 15.75
CA VAL A 103 3.55 17.33 15.68
C VAL A 103 3.30 18.38 14.59
N GLY A 104 2.77 17.97 13.44
CA GLY A 104 2.40 18.90 12.37
C GLY A 104 1.30 19.88 12.79
N ILE A 105 0.29 19.38 13.50
CA ILE A 105 -0.77 20.22 14.07
C ILE A 105 -0.20 21.18 15.12
N ALA A 106 0.67 20.70 16.01
CA ALA A 106 1.31 21.55 17.01
C ALA A 106 2.20 22.64 16.38
N GLN A 107 2.93 22.32 15.31
CA GLN A 107 3.69 23.33 14.55
C GLN A 107 2.76 24.36 13.91
N GLN A 108 1.68 23.92 13.26
CA GLN A 108 0.70 24.82 12.66
C GLN A 108 0.07 25.77 13.68
N GLU A 109 -0.14 25.31 14.91
CA GLU A 109 -0.62 26.12 16.03
C GLU A 109 0.49 26.98 16.66
N SER A 110 1.69 27.02 16.05
CA SER A 110 2.86 27.76 16.52
C SER A 110 3.33 27.38 17.93
N LEU A 111 2.99 26.17 18.39
CA LEU A 111 3.40 25.66 19.72
C LEU A 111 4.85 25.18 19.71
N LEU A 112 5.36 24.77 18.55
CA LEU A 112 6.73 24.29 18.34
C LEU A 112 7.18 24.58 16.91
N SER A 113 8.49 24.53 16.66
CA SER A 113 9.08 24.49 15.32
C SER A 113 9.87 23.21 15.10
N LEU A 114 9.82 22.65 13.89
CA LEU A 114 10.66 21.49 13.53
C LEU A 114 12.17 21.76 13.65
N THR A 115 12.60 23.02 13.60
CA THR A 115 14.01 23.41 13.79
C THR A 115 14.39 23.60 15.24
N ASP A 116 13.42 23.57 16.17
CA ASP A 116 13.71 23.66 17.59
C ASP A 116 14.56 22.47 18.05
N SER A 117 15.54 22.76 18.89
CA SER A 117 16.23 21.74 19.67
C SER A 117 15.22 21.02 20.55
N THR A 118 15.29 19.69 20.62
CA THR A 118 14.45 18.91 21.55
C THR A 118 14.66 19.35 22.99
N SER A 119 15.88 19.75 23.35
CA SER A 119 16.22 20.26 24.68
C SER A 119 15.55 21.60 25.02
N ARG A 120 15.01 22.34 24.02
CA ARG A 120 14.23 23.57 24.27
C ARG A 120 12.97 23.27 25.08
N THR A 121 12.31 22.15 24.78
CA THR A 121 11.08 21.75 25.47
C THR A 121 11.38 20.84 26.64
N LEU A 122 12.16 19.77 26.42
CA LEU A 122 12.38 18.75 27.45
C LEU A 122 13.45 19.11 28.50
N GLY A 123 14.17 20.22 28.30
CA GLY A 123 15.35 20.57 29.08
C GLY A 123 16.61 19.81 28.63
N ARG A 124 17.74 20.10 29.28
CA ARG A 124 19.00 19.39 29.04
C ARG A 124 19.03 18.07 29.80
N GLY A 125 19.80 17.09 29.30
CA GLY A 125 19.95 15.78 29.94
C GLY A 125 18.76 14.87 29.72
N TRP A 126 17.99 15.10 28.65
CA TRP A 126 16.96 14.15 28.21
C TRP A 126 17.58 12.95 27.47
N THR A 127 18.88 13.00 27.19
CA THR A 127 19.74 11.92 26.67
C THR A 127 21.04 11.82 27.47
N SER A 128 21.83 10.78 27.21
CA SER A 128 23.22 10.66 27.65
C SER A 128 24.23 11.23 26.64
N ALA A 129 23.77 11.96 25.61
CA ALA A 129 24.67 12.56 24.63
C ALA A 129 25.44 13.75 25.24
N PRO A 130 26.67 14.05 24.78
CA PRO A 130 27.38 15.25 25.20
C PRO A 130 26.51 16.49 24.98
N ALA A 131 26.45 17.42 25.94
CA ALA A 131 25.48 18.53 25.93
C ALA A 131 25.45 19.35 24.63
N ARG A 132 26.63 19.57 24.01
CA ARG A 132 26.72 20.27 22.71
C ARG A 132 26.10 19.47 21.55
N LYS A 133 26.13 18.14 21.62
CA LYS A 133 25.56 17.23 20.63
C LYS A 133 24.05 17.06 20.87
N GLU A 134 23.65 16.86 22.13
CA GLU A 134 22.22 16.81 22.52
C GLU A 134 21.47 18.07 22.05
N GLY A 135 22.04 19.25 22.30
CA GLY A 135 21.44 20.51 21.91
C GLY A 135 21.24 20.70 20.40
N ARG A 136 21.89 19.88 19.55
CA ARG A 136 21.74 19.89 18.09
C ARG A 136 20.69 18.90 17.57
N ILE A 137 20.15 18.04 18.43
CA ILE A 137 19.05 17.15 18.07
C ILE A 137 17.78 18.01 17.99
N THR A 138 17.14 18.06 16.83
CA THR A 138 15.93 18.84 16.59
C THR A 138 14.70 17.95 16.56
N LEU A 139 13.51 18.55 16.63
CA LEU A 139 12.27 17.82 16.42
C LEU A 139 12.20 17.16 15.04
N ARG A 140 12.73 17.83 14.00
CA ARG A 140 12.90 17.24 12.66
C ARG A 140 13.72 15.96 12.71
N HIS A 141 14.87 15.95 13.40
CA HIS A 141 15.73 14.76 13.49
C HIS A 141 15.00 13.55 14.11
N GLN A 142 14.08 13.78 15.04
CA GLN A 142 13.26 12.71 15.60
C GLN A 142 12.21 12.20 14.61
N LEU A 143 11.55 13.09 13.86
CA LEU A 143 10.58 12.72 12.82
C LEU A 143 11.20 11.94 11.65
N THR A 144 12.44 12.26 11.30
CA THR A 144 13.16 11.66 10.16
C THR A 144 14.00 10.44 10.53
N MET A 145 14.00 10.02 11.80
CA MET A 145 14.83 8.92 12.32
C MET A 145 16.34 9.17 12.14
N THR A 146 16.78 10.42 12.35
CA THR A 146 18.17 10.84 12.18
C THR A 146 18.73 11.55 13.43
N THR A 147 18.35 11.10 14.62
CA THR A 147 18.79 11.71 15.88
C THR A 147 20.29 11.54 16.15
N GLY A 148 20.93 10.55 15.53
CA GLY A 148 22.31 10.17 15.82
C GLY A 148 22.48 9.40 17.14
N LEU A 149 21.38 9.06 17.81
CA LEU A 149 21.39 8.23 19.01
C LEU A 149 21.50 6.73 18.65
N ASP A 150 22.08 5.92 19.53
CA ASP A 150 22.28 4.48 19.33
C ASP A 150 20.95 3.74 19.42
N ASP A 151 20.50 3.15 18.31
CA ASP A 151 19.27 2.37 18.19
C ASP A 151 19.42 0.90 18.65
N THR A 152 20.62 0.53 19.09
CA THR A 152 20.99 -0.76 19.67
C THR A 152 21.74 -0.58 21.00
N PRO A 153 21.16 0.14 21.98
CA PRO A 153 21.83 0.33 23.25
C PRO A 153 22.02 -1.01 23.97
N PRO A 154 23.10 -1.18 24.77
CA PRO A 154 23.34 -2.40 25.51
C PRO A 154 22.30 -2.59 26.62
N ALA A 155 22.04 -3.85 26.99
CA ALA A 155 21.19 -4.18 28.13
C ALA A 155 21.66 -3.47 29.42
N PRO A 156 20.73 -3.02 30.29
CA PRO A 156 19.29 -3.33 30.31
C PRO A 156 18.45 -2.44 29.39
N CYS A 157 19.05 -1.53 28.62
CA CYS A 157 18.35 -0.70 27.65
C CYS A 157 18.03 -1.46 26.37
N ASP A 158 17.04 -0.97 25.64
CA ASP A 158 16.64 -1.46 24.32
C ASP A 158 16.18 -0.32 23.39
N ASN A 159 15.80 -0.65 22.15
CA ASN A 159 15.33 0.32 21.14
C ASN A 159 14.08 1.10 21.58
N GLU A 160 13.34 0.61 22.57
CA GLU A 160 12.08 1.18 23.07
C GLU A 160 12.30 2.11 24.28
N SER A 161 13.46 2.00 24.92
CA SER A 161 13.83 2.71 26.13
C SER A 161 13.87 4.22 25.92
N THR A 162 13.24 4.98 26.81
CA THR A 162 13.14 6.44 26.69
C THR A 162 13.96 7.17 27.74
N SER A 163 14.42 6.50 28.80
CA SER A 163 15.17 7.11 29.89
C SER A 163 16.46 7.76 29.37
N PRO A 164 16.88 8.90 29.91
CA PRO A 164 18.09 9.59 29.43
C PRO A 164 19.32 8.67 29.36
N GLY A 165 19.52 7.86 30.41
CA GLY A 165 20.58 6.86 30.50
C GLY A 165 20.65 5.88 29.34
N CYS A 166 19.52 5.56 28.70
CA CYS A 166 19.43 4.64 27.58
C CYS A 166 19.52 5.32 26.20
N LEU A 167 19.37 6.64 26.14
CA LEU A 167 19.46 7.41 24.90
C LEU A 167 20.92 7.82 24.67
N LEU A 168 21.72 6.87 24.21
CA LEU A 168 23.16 7.02 24.06
C LEU A 168 23.54 7.72 22.76
N TYR A 169 24.58 8.56 22.79
CA TYR A 169 25.15 9.17 21.59
C TYR A 169 25.89 8.13 20.74
N ARG A 170 25.64 8.14 19.42
CA ARG A 170 26.38 7.32 18.46
C ARG A 170 27.10 8.16 17.41
N THR A 171 26.43 9.16 16.85
CA THR A 171 26.94 10.07 15.82
C THR A 171 26.20 11.40 15.86
N ASP A 172 26.64 12.37 15.07
CA ASP A 172 25.97 13.65 14.95
C ASP A 172 24.57 13.50 14.32
N ALA A 173 23.61 14.25 14.86
CA ALA A 173 22.27 14.27 14.31
C ALA A 173 22.27 14.67 12.82
N GLY A 174 21.44 14.01 12.02
CA GLY A 174 21.35 14.21 10.57
C GLY A 174 22.35 13.40 9.74
N THR A 175 23.33 12.73 10.36
CA THR A 175 24.40 12.00 9.64
C THR A 175 24.12 10.51 9.43
N ARG A 176 23.12 9.96 10.11
CA ARG A 176 22.77 8.52 10.07
C ARG A 176 21.26 8.36 10.18
N TRP A 177 20.70 7.43 9.39
CA TRP A 177 19.31 6.99 9.53
C TRP A 177 19.25 5.73 10.39
N ALA A 178 18.45 5.76 11.45
CA ALA A 178 18.35 4.68 12.42
C ALA A 178 16.94 4.62 13.00
N TYR A 179 16.27 3.49 12.81
CA TYR A 179 14.90 3.32 13.29
C TYR A 179 14.87 3.14 14.81
N HIS A 180 14.70 4.25 15.53
CA HIS A 180 14.88 4.31 16.97
C HIS A 180 13.59 4.71 17.70
N THR A 181 13.00 3.77 18.45
CA THR A 181 11.69 3.95 19.08
C THR A 181 11.75 4.78 20.38
N GLY A 182 12.86 4.77 21.12
CA GLY A 182 13.04 5.60 22.32
C GLY A 182 12.91 7.11 22.04
N PRO A 183 13.74 7.70 21.17
CA PRO A 183 13.72 9.13 20.88
C PRO A 183 12.40 9.61 20.30
N TYR A 184 11.85 9.01 19.25
CA TYR A 184 10.61 9.56 18.65
C TYR A 184 9.45 9.60 19.67
N ARG A 185 9.42 8.69 20.67
CA ARG A 185 8.36 8.67 21.69
C ARG A 185 8.39 9.95 22.54
N ARG A 186 9.56 10.58 22.69
CA ARG A 186 9.71 11.89 23.32
C ARG A 186 9.02 13.02 22.56
N LEU A 187 8.67 12.86 21.28
CA LEU A 187 7.81 13.82 20.58
C LEU A 187 6.42 13.94 21.20
N LEU A 188 5.88 12.87 21.80
CA LEU A 188 4.61 12.94 22.53
C LEU A 188 4.75 13.83 23.78
N ASP A 189 5.87 13.73 24.48
CA ASP A 189 6.19 14.57 25.64
C ASP A 189 6.37 16.03 25.21
N VAL A 190 7.07 16.28 24.10
CA VAL A 190 7.24 17.62 23.51
C VAL A 190 5.88 18.23 23.17
N VAL A 191 4.99 17.51 22.49
CA VAL A 191 3.65 18.00 22.15
C VAL A 191 2.83 18.29 23.40
N ALA A 192 2.88 17.42 24.41
CA ALA A 192 2.16 17.61 25.67
C ALA A 192 2.67 18.86 26.42
N GLN A 193 3.99 19.01 26.58
CA GLN A 193 4.59 20.16 27.26
C GLN A 193 4.36 21.46 26.50
N ALA A 194 4.55 21.48 25.18
CA ALA A 194 4.37 22.67 24.35
C ALA A 194 2.92 23.16 24.30
N SER A 195 1.96 22.24 24.39
CA SER A 195 0.52 22.58 24.39
C SER A 195 -0.06 22.84 25.78
N GLY A 196 0.63 22.43 26.85
CA GLY A 196 0.09 22.43 28.21
C GLY A 196 -1.03 21.41 28.44
N LEU A 197 -1.25 20.47 27.51
CA LEU A 197 -2.29 19.45 27.59
C LEU A 197 -1.70 18.05 27.72
N ALA A 198 -2.39 17.17 28.42
CA ALA A 198 -2.05 15.75 28.37
C ALA A 198 -2.18 15.22 26.93
N ILE A 199 -1.30 14.31 26.50
CA ILE A 199 -1.26 13.86 25.10
C ILE A 199 -2.60 13.28 24.60
N ASN A 200 -3.36 12.59 25.47
CA ASN A 200 -4.70 12.10 25.15
C ASN A 200 -5.71 13.24 24.93
N GLN A 201 -5.62 14.31 25.72
CA GLN A 201 -6.46 15.50 25.56
C GLN A 201 -6.11 16.24 24.27
N PHE A 202 -4.82 16.46 24.00
CA PHE A 202 -4.36 17.11 22.77
C PHE A 202 -4.82 16.32 21.53
N THR A 203 -4.58 15.01 21.52
CA THR A 203 -5.01 14.10 20.43
C THR A 203 -6.51 14.17 20.22
N ASN A 204 -7.31 14.11 21.30
CA ASN A 204 -8.75 14.13 21.18
C ASN A 204 -9.27 15.47 20.66
N GLN A 205 -8.85 16.59 21.25
CA GLN A 205 -9.36 17.92 20.92
C GLN A 205 -8.96 18.40 19.52
N ARG A 206 -7.74 18.08 19.09
CA ARG A 206 -7.18 18.58 17.83
C ARG A 206 -7.43 17.66 16.64
N LEU A 207 -7.64 16.37 16.88
CA LEU A 207 -7.73 15.38 15.82
C LEU A 207 -8.90 14.42 15.99
N ALA A 208 -8.93 13.64 17.07
CA ALA A 208 -9.81 12.46 17.13
C ALA A 208 -11.30 12.83 17.09
N SER A 209 -11.73 13.82 17.87
CA SER A 209 -13.13 14.28 17.89
C SER A 209 -13.57 14.86 16.54
N ARG A 210 -12.65 15.52 15.83
CA ARG A 210 -12.92 16.20 14.54
C ARG A 210 -13.14 15.22 13.40
N ILE A 211 -12.55 14.03 13.48
CA ILE A 211 -12.67 13.00 12.45
C ILE A 211 -13.49 11.79 12.91
N GLY A 212 -14.07 11.83 14.12
CA GLY A 212 -14.90 10.77 14.68
C GLY A 212 -14.12 9.51 15.11
N MET A 213 -12.84 9.67 15.48
CA MET A 213 -12.04 8.62 16.10
C MET A 213 -12.29 8.52 17.61
N SER A 214 -12.18 7.31 18.14
CA SER A 214 -12.09 7.04 19.58
C SER A 214 -10.91 6.12 19.88
N GLY A 215 -10.07 6.51 20.84
CA GLY A 215 -8.88 5.75 21.22
C GLY A 215 -8.05 6.50 22.25
N ALA A 216 -6.97 5.88 22.70
CA ALA A 216 -6.10 6.46 23.71
C ALA A 216 -4.65 6.00 23.56
N TRP A 217 -3.73 6.88 23.93
CA TRP A 217 -2.33 6.58 24.21
C TRP A 217 -2.19 5.97 25.60
N ALA A 218 -1.53 4.82 25.67
CA ALA A 218 -1.04 4.20 26.89
C ALA A 218 0.42 3.80 26.68
N ASN A 219 1.33 4.25 27.56
CA ASN A 219 2.77 3.99 27.45
C ASN A 219 3.36 4.33 26.07
N GLY A 220 2.89 5.43 25.45
CA GLY A 220 3.32 5.88 24.13
C GLY A 220 2.90 4.96 22.97
N ILE A 221 1.93 4.07 23.18
CA ILE A 221 1.31 3.23 22.15
C ILE A 221 -0.17 3.63 22.05
N TYR A 222 -0.67 3.83 20.84
CA TYR A 222 -2.07 4.17 20.61
C TYR A 222 -2.93 2.92 20.46
N TYR A 223 -4.14 2.96 21.03
CA TYR A 223 -5.12 1.88 21.02
C TYR A 223 -6.45 2.40 20.47
N SER A 224 -7.05 1.69 19.52
CA SER A 224 -8.37 2.03 18.98
C SER A 224 -9.02 0.83 18.28
N ARG A 225 -10.26 1.00 17.79
CA ARG A 225 -10.88 0.02 16.87
C ARG A 225 -10.29 0.16 15.47
N ALA A 226 -10.47 -0.88 14.65
CA ALA A 226 -10.04 -0.88 13.25
C ALA A 226 -10.64 0.28 12.43
N ARG A 227 -11.90 0.62 12.66
CA ARG A 227 -12.57 1.74 11.99
C ARG A 227 -11.94 3.09 12.33
N ASP A 228 -11.47 3.29 13.57
CA ASP A 228 -10.77 4.53 13.95
C ASP A 228 -9.41 4.62 13.25
N MET A 229 -8.71 3.49 13.11
CA MET A 229 -7.48 3.39 12.34
C MET A 229 -7.70 3.68 10.84
N ALA A 230 -8.84 3.24 10.28
CA ALA A 230 -9.24 3.54 8.92
C ALA A 230 -9.60 5.02 8.72
N ARG A 231 -10.20 5.69 9.72
CA ARG A 231 -10.45 7.15 9.70
C ARG A 231 -9.15 7.93 9.62
N PHE A 232 -8.13 7.54 10.39
CA PHE A 232 -6.80 8.17 10.28
C PHE A 232 -6.17 7.96 8.91
N GLY A 233 -6.25 6.75 8.34
CA GLY A 233 -5.81 6.49 6.98
C GLY A 233 -6.56 7.32 5.93
N LEU A 234 -7.87 7.52 6.12
CA LEU A 234 -8.69 8.36 5.25
C LEU A 234 -8.33 9.85 5.35
N LEU A 235 -8.00 10.35 6.55
CA LEU A 235 -7.46 11.70 6.71
C LEU A 235 -6.14 11.87 5.96
N ALA A 236 -5.26 10.87 6.01
CA ALA A 236 -4.01 10.89 5.25
C ALA A 236 -4.28 10.84 3.73
N LEU A 237 -5.21 10.01 3.27
CA LEU A 237 -5.65 9.99 1.86
C LEU A 237 -6.16 11.36 1.41
N ALA A 238 -6.92 12.03 2.29
CA ALA A 238 -7.47 13.37 2.11
C ALA A 238 -6.47 14.51 2.40
N ARG A 239 -5.18 14.20 2.55
CA ARG A 239 -4.10 15.17 2.74
C ARG A 239 -4.34 16.13 3.91
N GLY A 240 -4.84 15.61 5.04
CA GLY A 240 -5.08 16.41 6.25
C GLY A 240 -6.41 17.17 6.26
N THR A 241 -7.27 17.01 5.25
CA THR A 241 -8.62 17.59 5.21
C THR A 241 -9.67 16.55 5.57
N TRP A 242 -10.68 16.93 6.36
CA TRP A 242 -11.79 16.07 6.74
C TRP A 242 -13.11 16.78 6.47
N ASN A 243 -13.91 16.27 5.51
CA ASN A 243 -15.22 16.81 5.17
C ASN A 243 -15.24 18.35 4.98
N GLY A 244 -14.30 18.86 4.18
CA GLY A 244 -14.12 20.30 3.93
C GLY A 244 -13.37 21.08 5.01
N ALA A 245 -13.17 20.51 6.21
CA ALA A 245 -12.39 21.13 7.27
C ALA A 245 -10.91 20.71 7.20
N ALA A 246 -10.00 21.66 7.00
CA ALA A 246 -8.57 21.39 7.07
C ALA A 246 -8.12 21.18 8.53
N ILE A 247 -7.76 19.94 8.88
CA ILE A 247 -7.19 19.57 10.17
C ILE A 247 -5.71 19.95 10.20
N LEU A 248 -4.97 19.57 9.16
CA LEU A 248 -3.61 20.04 8.88
C LEU A 248 -3.62 20.83 7.56
N ARG A 249 -3.50 22.15 7.69
CA ARG A 249 -3.41 23.16 6.61
C ARG A 249 -2.00 23.30 6.04
N ASP A 250 -0.97 22.97 6.82
CA ASP A 250 0.41 23.04 6.36
C ASP A 250 0.70 21.94 5.32
N THR A 251 0.47 22.28 4.06
CA THR A 251 0.67 21.36 2.92
C THR A 251 2.15 21.07 2.67
N ALA A 252 3.06 21.97 3.05
CA ALA A 252 4.50 21.76 2.94
C ALA A 252 4.97 20.71 3.96
N TYR A 253 4.50 20.81 5.20
CA TYR A 253 4.71 19.78 6.22
C TYR A 253 4.10 18.44 5.77
N PHE A 254 2.84 18.43 5.33
CA PHE A 254 2.19 17.20 4.88
C PHE A 254 2.98 16.54 3.74
N ARG A 255 3.46 17.32 2.76
CA ARG A 255 4.31 16.80 1.68
C ARG A 255 5.56 16.13 2.24
N GLN A 256 6.33 16.81 3.11
CA GLN A 256 7.53 16.22 3.72
C GLN A 256 7.22 15.00 4.60
N MET A 257 6.02 14.93 5.17
CA MET A 257 5.56 13.77 5.91
C MET A 257 5.37 12.55 5.00
N THR A 258 4.92 12.73 3.77
CA THR A 258 4.57 11.64 2.83
C THR A 258 5.47 11.56 1.59
N THR A 259 6.62 12.23 1.59
CA THR A 259 7.67 12.14 0.55
C THR A 259 9.05 11.99 1.20
N PRO A 260 10.10 11.58 0.48
CA PRO A 260 11.43 11.38 1.08
C PRO A 260 11.88 12.63 1.85
N SER A 261 12.12 12.47 3.14
CA SER A 261 12.39 13.60 4.06
C SER A 261 13.88 13.89 4.26
N GLN A 262 14.74 12.95 3.84
CA GLN A 262 16.19 13.00 3.92
C GLN A 262 16.80 12.01 2.88
N PRO A 263 18.09 12.15 2.50
CA PRO A 263 18.69 11.35 1.43
C PRO A 263 19.22 9.96 1.85
N LEU A 264 19.40 9.71 3.14
CA LEU A 264 19.96 8.48 3.73
C LEU A 264 19.02 7.26 3.55
N ASN A 265 17.72 7.43 3.80
CA ASN A 265 16.69 6.42 3.53
C ASN A 265 15.55 7.06 2.72
N ARG A 266 15.59 6.88 1.40
CA ARG A 266 14.60 7.49 0.48
C ARG A 266 13.17 7.01 0.78
N SER A 267 12.99 5.79 1.27
CA SER A 267 11.68 5.22 1.60
C SER A 267 11.10 5.68 2.95
N TYR A 268 11.51 6.85 3.46
CA TYR A 268 11.06 7.37 4.75
C TYR A 268 10.75 8.88 4.73
N GLY A 269 9.53 9.22 5.14
CA GLY A 269 9.05 10.59 5.37
C GLY A 269 9.15 10.99 6.85
N TYR A 270 8.24 11.83 7.34
CA TYR A 270 8.10 12.09 8.78
C TYR A 270 7.32 10.97 9.44
N LEU A 271 8.02 9.95 9.94
CA LEU A 271 7.42 8.78 10.58
C LEU A 271 6.43 8.00 9.68
N TRP A 272 6.57 8.11 8.36
CA TRP A 272 5.84 7.34 7.36
C TRP A 272 6.80 6.55 6.48
N TRP A 273 6.41 5.33 6.14
CA TRP A 273 7.09 4.50 5.15
C TRP A 273 6.58 4.83 3.76
N LEU A 274 7.48 4.92 2.79
CA LEU A 274 7.17 5.34 1.42
C LEU A 274 7.52 4.22 0.45
N ASN A 275 6.58 3.84 -0.40
CA ASN A 275 6.85 2.91 -1.48
C ASN A 275 7.38 3.62 -2.73
N GLY A 276 7.73 2.84 -3.75
CA GLY A 276 8.07 3.35 -5.09
C GLY A 276 9.41 4.08 -5.20
N GLN A 277 10.18 4.17 -4.11
CA GLN A 277 11.50 4.79 -4.13
C GLN A 277 12.54 3.82 -4.70
N SER A 278 13.66 4.36 -5.17
CA SER A 278 14.75 3.57 -5.77
C SER A 278 15.54 2.74 -4.75
N SER A 279 15.42 3.04 -3.46
CA SER A 279 16.18 2.39 -2.40
C SER A 279 15.51 2.54 -1.04
N TYR A 280 15.67 1.57 -0.15
CA TYR A 280 15.19 1.62 1.22
C TYR A 280 16.21 1.06 2.22
N GLN A 281 16.10 1.48 3.47
CA GLN A 281 16.74 0.82 4.62
C GLN A 281 15.66 0.23 5.53
N LEU A 282 15.98 -0.86 6.22
CA LEU A 282 15.12 -1.51 7.20
C LEU A 282 15.64 -1.29 8.62
N PRO A 283 14.78 -1.43 9.65
CA PRO A 283 15.23 -1.36 11.05
C PRO A 283 16.26 -2.45 11.34
N GLY A 284 17.42 -2.07 11.88
CA GLY A 284 18.48 -3.00 12.27
C GLY A 284 19.85 -2.31 12.34
N PRO A 285 20.83 -2.94 13.02
CA PRO A 285 22.19 -2.37 13.15
C PRO A 285 22.95 -2.36 11.83
N GLN A 286 22.63 -3.28 10.92
CA GLN A 286 23.20 -3.32 9.58
C GLN A 286 22.54 -2.20 8.77
N GLN A 287 23.29 -1.10 8.55
CA GLN A 287 22.90 0.08 7.74
C GLN A 287 22.81 -0.27 6.23
N THR A 288 22.24 -1.42 5.92
CA THR A 288 22.13 -1.97 4.59
C THR A 288 21.09 -1.18 3.81
N VAL A 289 21.51 -0.71 2.64
CA VAL A 289 20.64 -0.06 1.65
C VAL A 289 20.24 -1.09 0.61
N PHE A 290 18.96 -1.39 0.54
CA PHE A 290 18.37 -2.25 -0.47
C PHE A 290 17.96 -1.42 -1.68
N SER A 291 18.08 -1.99 -2.88
CA SER A 291 17.64 -1.37 -4.12
C SER A 291 16.19 -1.75 -4.45
N GLY A 292 15.46 -0.83 -5.06
CA GLY A 292 14.07 -1.00 -5.48
C GLY A 292 13.03 -0.52 -4.45
N PRO A 293 11.74 -0.73 -4.75
CA PRO A 293 10.64 -0.28 -3.91
C PRO A 293 10.50 -1.12 -2.64
N LEU A 294 9.97 -0.50 -1.58
CA LEU A 294 9.76 -1.12 -0.28
C LEU A 294 8.82 -2.34 -0.34
N ILE A 295 7.77 -2.23 -1.15
CA ILE A 295 6.75 -3.28 -1.38
C ILE A 295 6.55 -3.39 -2.89
N PRO A 296 7.30 -4.26 -3.59
CA PRO A 296 7.30 -4.33 -5.06
C PRO A 296 5.95 -4.67 -5.70
N THR A 297 5.07 -5.35 -4.98
CA THR A 297 3.73 -5.73 -5.45
C THR A 297 2.67 -4.66 -5.22
N ALA A 298 3.01 -3.56 -4.55
CA ALA A 298 2.10 -2.47 -4.25
C ALA A 298 2.32 -1.27 -5.19
N PRO A 299 1.31 -0.40 -5.37
CA PRO A 299 1.44 0.84 -6.15
C PRO A 299 2.59 1.74 -5.64
N ALA A 300 3.25 2.42 -6.57
CA ALA A 300 4.44 3.21 -6.27
C ALA A 300 4.17 4.40 -5.34
N ASP A 301 2.97 4.97 -5.37
CA ASP A 301 2.56 6.10 -4.54
C ASP A 301 1.98 5.68 -3.17
N LEU A 302 2.08 4.39 -2.81
CA LEU A 302 1.69 3.91 -1.50
C LEU A 302 2.55 4.54 -0.40
N VAL A 303 1.88 5.08 0.62
CA VAL A 303 2.49 5.46 1.90
C VAL A 303 1.89 4.64 3.03
N ALA A 304 2.68 4.32 4.05
CA ALA A 304 2.26 3.39 5.09
C ALA A 304 2.70 3.75 6.51
N ALA A 305 1.81 3.49 7.46
CA ALA A 305 2.10 3.40 8.88
C ALA A 305 2.28 1.91 9.23
N LEU A 306 3.49 1.52 9.63
CA LEU A 306 3.86 0.11 9.84
C LEU A 306 4.22 -0.14 11.30
N GLY A 307 3.61 -1.16 11.90
CA GLY A 307 3.79 -1.55 13.28
C GLY A 307 4.17 -3.02 13.44
N LYS A 308 4.88 -3.33 14.54
CA LYS A 308 5.16 -4.69 14.99
C LYS A 308 3.89 -5.55 15.01
N ASN A 309 4.04 -6.84 14.74
CA ASN A 309 2.94 -7.81 14.63
C ASN A 309 1.95 -7.45 13.51
N ASP A 310 2.45 -6.73 12.50
CA ASP A 310 1.71 -6.29 11.32
C ASP A 310 0.47 -5.44 11.64
N GLN A 311 0.64 -4.41 12.48
CA GLN A 311 -0.35 -3.33 12.52
C GLN A 311 -0.08 -2.42 11.32
N LYS A 312 -1.03 -2.30 10.39
CA LYS A 312 -0.76 -1.67 9.09
C LYS A 312 -1.85 -0.69 8.72
N ILE A 313 -1.45 0.49 8.30
CA ILE A 313 -2.27 1.43 7.53
C ILE A 313 -1.54 1.66 6.23
N TYR A 314 -2.15 1.32 5.11
CA TYR A 314 -1.65 1.66 3.79
C TYR A 314 -2.59 2.67 3.16
N VAL A 315 -2.03 3.67 2.51
CA VAL A 315 -2.78 4.71 1.79
C VAL A 315 -2.23 4.76 0.38
N VAL A 316 -3.11 4.63 -0.61
CA VAL A 316 -2.75 4.70 -2.04
C VAL A 316 -3.58 5.78 -2.71
N PRO A 317 -3.02 7.01 -2.86
CA PRO A 317 -3.72 8.13 -3.46
C PRO A 317 -4.25 7.86 -4.87
N SER A 318 -3.44 7.25 -5.74
CA SER A 318 -3.77 6.95 -7.14
C SER A 318 -4.97 6.02 -7.29
N LEU A 319 -5.23 5.18 -6.29
CA LEU A 319 -6.36 4.26 -6.25
C LEU A 319 -7.48 4.73 -5.33
N GLY A 320 -7.32 5.85 -4.61
CA GLY A 320 -8.28 6.28 -3.59
C GLY A 320 -8.47 5.23 -2.48
N LEU A 321 -7.44 4.46 -2.16
CA LEU A 321 -7.53 3.32 -1.24
C LEU A 321 -6.94 3.62 0.13
N VAL A 322 -7.60 3.09 1.16
CA VAL A 322 -7.03 2.90 2.50
C VAL A 322 -7.19 1.44 2.88
N VAL A 323 -6.11 0.80 3.30
CA VAL A 323 -6.12 -0.60 3.75
C VAL A 323 -5.62 -0.65 5.18
N VAL A 324 -6.41 -1.19 6.08
CA VAL A 324 -6.07 -1.36 7.50
C VAL A 324 -6.05 -2.82 7.87
N ARG A 325 -5.02 -3.22 8.62
CA ARG A 325 -4.93 -4.54 9.22
C ARG A 325 -4.49 -4.42 10.67
N GLN A 326 -5.21 -5.09 11.56
CA GLN A 326 -4.85 -5.34 12.96
C GLN A 326 -4.74 -6.85 13.17
N GLY A 327 -3.81 -7.31 14.01
CA GLY A 327 -3.64 -8.74 14.25
C GLY A 327 -2.41 -9.11 15.07
N ASN A 328 -2.17 -10.41 15.22
CA ASN A 328 -0.89 -10.90 15.74
C ASN A 328 0.14 -10.94 14.60
N SER A 329 1.40 -11.27 14.91
CA SER A 329 2.43 -11.37 13.88
C SER A 329 2.01 -12.33 12.77
N ALA A 330 2.10 -11.90 11.51
CA ALA A 330 1.76 -12.73 10.37
C ALA A 330 2.71 -13.92 10.26
N ASP A 331 4.01 -13.65 10.49
CA ASP A 331 5.11 -14.61 10.57
C ASP A 331 6.01 -14.25 11.77
N SER A 332 7.33 -14.26 11.62
CA SER A 332 8.24 -13.73 12.65
C SER A 332 8.06 -12.23 12.85
N PRO A 333 7.96 -11.72 14.09
CA PRO A 333 7.78 -10.30 14.35
C PRO A 333 8.89 -9.44 13.73
N ARG A 334 8.50 -8.42 12.96
CA ARG A 334 9.36 -7.37 12.43
C ARG A 334 8.94 -6.01 12.99
N LEU A 335 9.85 -5.04 13.03
CA LEU A 335 9.56 -3.69 13.55
C LEU A 335 8.72 -2.83 12.59
N ALA A 336 8.79 -3.11 11.29
CA ALA A 336 8.07 -2.36 10.25
C ALA A 336 7.64 -3.24 9.06
N VAL A 337 8.48 -3.36 8.04
CA VAL A 337 8.20 -4.18 6.83
C VAL A 337 8.42 -5.66 7.13
N SER A 338 7.57 -6.50 6.58
CA SER A 338 7.60 -7.97 6.68
C SER A 338 7.22 -8.60 5.33
N SER A 339 7.39 -9.92 5.21
CA SER A 339 6.91 -10.71 4.05
C SER A 339 5.42 -10.51 3.77
N PHE A 340 4.64 -10.25 4.83
CA PHE A 340 3.20 -10.05 4.75
C PHE A 340 2.82 -8.89 3.83
N ASP A 341 3.59 -7.79 3.81
CA ASP A 341 3.30 -6.62 2.99
C ASP A 341 3.22 -6.99 1.50
N THR A 342 4.25 -7.67 0.99
CA THR A 342 4.34 -8.08 -0.41
C THR A 342 3.26 -9.10 -0.78
N GLU A 343 2.96 -10.05 0.11
CA GLU A 343 1.93 -11.06 -0.11
C GLU A 343 0.52 -10.46 -0.11
N LEU A 344 0.22 -9.60 0.86
CA LEU A 344 -1.07 -8.90 0.97
C LEU A 344 -1.34 -8.10 -0.30
N TRP A 345 -0.38 -7.30 -0.74
CA TRP A 345 -0.55 -6.47 -1.93
C TRP A 345 -0.66 -7.30 -3.21
N ARG A 346 0.00 -8.45 -3.30
CA ARG A 346 -0.23 -9.40 -4.40
C ARG A 346 -1.69 -9.87 -4.46
N TYR A 347 -2.29 -10.24 -3.31
CA TYR A 347 -3.70 -10.64 -3.27
C TYR A 347 -4.65 -9.49 -3.59
N LEU A 348 -4.42 -8.29 -3.04
CA LEU A 348 -5.24 -7.11 -3.30
C LEU A 348 -5.18 -6.70 -4.78
N MET A 349 -3.98 -6.63 -5.38
CA MET A 349 -3.84 -6.30 -6.79
C MET A 349 -4.52 -7.34 -7.68
N ALA A 350 -4.42 -8.63 -7.34
CA ALA A 350 -5.14 -9.69 -8.07
C ALA A 350 -6.67 -9.58 -7.91
N ALA A 351 -7.17 -9.17 -6.75
CA ALA A 351 -8.59 -8.95 -6.52
C ALA A 351 -9.13 -7.75 -7.30
N MET A 352 -8.36 -6.67 -7.40
CA MET A 352 -8.77 -5.45 -8.11
C MET A 352 -8.62 -5.57 -9.64
N GLN A 353 -7.68 -6.37 -10.12
CA GLN A 353 -7.46 -6.61 -11.54
C GLN A 353 -8.23 -7.85 -11.98
N CYS A 354 -9.55 -7.72 -12.08
CA CYS A 354 -10.40 -8.78 -12.61
C CYS A 354 -10.04 -9.07 -14.07
N ARG A 355 -9.23 -10.11 -14.28
CA ARG A 355 -9.08 -10.80 -15.56
C ARG A 355 -9.86 -12.11 -15.42
N PRO A 356 -11.12 -12.18 -15.89
CA PRO A 356 -11.87 -13.41 -15.77
C PRO A 356 -11.18 -14.51 -16.59
N LEU A 357 -10.57 -15.48 -15.89
CA LEU A 357 -9.97 -16.68 -16.49
C LEU A 357 -11.01 -17.46 -17.32
N ALA A 358 -12.29 -17.34 -16.96
CA ALA A 358 -13.40 -18.00 -17.62
C ALA A 358 -13.64 -17.52 -19.06
N THR A 359 -13.54 -16.21 -19.35
CA THR A 359 -13.87 -15.70 -20.69
C THR A 359 -12.77 -15.99 -21.71
N GLN A 360 -11.49 -15.92 -21.35
CA GLN A 360 -10.42 -16.23 -22.31
C GLN A 360 -10.40 -17.71 -22.69
N ASN A 361 -10.50 -18.63 -21.73
CA ASN A 361 -10.53 -20.06 -22.04
C ASN A 361 -11.83 -20.48 -22.73
N ALA A 362 -12.99 -19.93 -22.36
CA ALA A 362 -14.25 -20.25 -23.04
C ALA A 362 -14.29 -19.70 -24.48
N ILE A 363 -13.79 -18.48 -24.72
CA ILE A 363 -13.71 -17.90 -26.08
C ILE A 363 -12.65 -18.64 -26.91
N ALA A 364 -11.47 -18.91 -26.35
CA ALA A 364 -10.43 -19.67 -27.03
C ALA A 364 -10.89 -21.09 -27.38
N GLN A 365 -11.59 -21.75 -26.46
CA GLN A 365 -12.20 -23.03 -26.75
C GLN A 365 -13.33 -22.91 -27.76
N ALA A 366 -14.24 -21.96 -27.69
CA ALA A 366 -15.31 -21.81 -28.69
C ALA A 366 -14.76 -21.51 -30.10
N ALA A 367 -13.72 -20.68 -30.16
CA ALA A 367 -13.03 -20.31 -31.40
C ALA A 367 -12.23 -21.46 -32.00
N ALA A 368 -11.68 -22.38 -31.19
CA ALA A 368 -10.88 -23.51 -31.67
C ALA A 368 -11.74 -24.54 -32.43
N GLN A 369 -11.56 -24.58 -33.74
CA GLN A 369 -12.25 -25.46 -34.68
C GLN A 369 -11.20 -26.14 -35.56
N VAL A 370 -11.47 -27.39 -35.92
CA VAL A 370 -10.60 -28.20 -36.79
C VAL A 370 -11.47 -28.89 -37.82
N PHE A 371 -11.16 -28.70 -39.11
CA PHE A 371 -11.92 -29.30 -40.21
C PHE A 371 -11.03 -29.59 -41.43
N PRO A 372 -11.21 -30.71 -42.16
CA PRO A 372 -12.10 -31.83 -41.83
C PRO A 372 -11.59 -32.60 -40.62
N ASN A 373 -12.48 -33.26 -39.89
CA ASN A 373 -12.11 -34.13 -38.77
C ASN A 373 -13.17 -35.24 -38.64
N PRO A 374 -12.91 -36.47 -39.14
CA PRO A 374 -11.60 -37.02 -39.48
C PRO A 374 -10.91 -36.39 -40.71
N ALA A 375 -9.58 -36.36 -40.71
CA ALA A 375 -8.77 -35.83 -41.81
C ALA A 375 -7.92 -36.92 -42.47
N THR A 376 -7.67 -36.77 -43.77
CA THR A 376 -6.86 -37.69 -44.57
C THR A 376 -5.51 -37.10 -44.95
N GLN A 377 -5.46 -35.85 -45.42
CA GLN A 377 -4.22 -35.20 -45.90
C GLN A 377 -3.90 -33.89 -45.18
N THR A 378 -4.89 -33.02 -44.99
CA THR A 378 -4.70 -31.70 -44.37
C THR A 378 -5.83 -31.38 -43.39
N LEU A 379 -5.51 -30.53 -42.42
CA LEU A 379 -6.42 -29.95 -41.44
C LEU A 379 -6.42 -28.44 -41.60
N THR A 380 -7.59 -27.83 -41.62
CA THR A 380 -7.74 -26.38 -41.41
C THR A 380 -8.06 -26.14 -39.95
N VAL A 381 -7.37 -25.18 -39.34
CA VAL A 381 -7.44 -24.86 -37.92
C VAL A 381 -7.75 -23.38 -37.78
N SER A 382 -8.80 -23.06 -37.04
CA SER A 382 -9.25 -21.68 -36.88
C SER A 382 -8.29 -20.83 -36.04
N ALA A 383 -8.41 -19.50 -36.22
CA ALA A 383 -7.71 -18.54 -35.39
C ALA A 383 -8.23 -18.57 -33.94
N VAL A 384 -7.32 -18.70 -32.99
CA VAL A 384 -7.61 -18.56 -31.55
C VAL A 384 -6.91 -17.30 -31.03
N PRO A 385 -7.62 -16.37 -30.35
CA PRO A 385 -7.01 -15.17 -29.79
C PRO A 385 -5.84 -15.49 -28.86
N ALA A 386 -4.75 -14.73 -28.98
CA ALA A 386 -3.49 -14.90 -28.25
C ALA A 386 -2.70 -16.20 -28.52
N ALA A 387 -3.20 -17.09 -29.38
CA ALA A 387 -2.42 -18.23 -29.84
C ALA A 387 -1.28 -17.75 -30.76
N ARG A 388 -0.08 -18.28 -30.51
CA ARG A 388 1.12 -18.04 -31.31
C ARG A 388 1.69 -19.34 -31.88
N ARG A 389 1.36 -20.48 -31.27
CA ARG A 389 1.85 -21.79 -31.67
C ARG A 389 0.73 -22.82 -31.63
N LEU A 390 0.83 -23.79 -32.52
CA LEU A 390 0.04 -25.01 -32.57
C LEU A 390 0.95 -26.20 -32.35
N CYS A 391 0.59 -27.10 -31.46
CA CYS A 391 1.28 -28.38 -31.30
C CYS A 391 0.29 -29.51 -31.50
N LEU A 392 0.58 -30.42 -32.43
CA LEU A 392 -0.13 -31.67 -32.57
C LEU A 392 0.63 -32.76 -31.81
N LEU A 393 -0.04 -33.44 -30.90
CA LEU A 393 0.53 -34.46 -30.04
C LEU A 393 -0.09 -35.82 -30.35
N ASP A 394 0.71 -36.87 -30.32
CA ASP A 394 0.22 -38.25 -30.39
C ASP A 394 -0.40 -38.71 -29.06
N ALA A 395 -0.93 -39.93 -29.03
CA ALA A 395 -1.56 -40.52 -27.84
C ALA A 395 -0.63 -40.66 -26.62
N THR A 396 0.68 -40.59 -26.82
CA THR A 396 1.68 -40.63 -25.73
C THR A 396 2.07 -39.24 -25.22
N GLY A 397 1.52 -38.18 -25.83
CA GLY A 397 1.84 -36.80 -25.50
C GLY A 397 3.12 -36.27 -26.15
N ARG A 398 3.66 -36.98 -27.16
CA ARG A 398 4.82 -36.48 -27.93
C ARG A 398 4.34 -35.54 -29.04
N VAL A 399 5.01 -34.40 -29.19
CA VAL A 399 4.76 -33.45 -30.29
C VAL A 399 5.22 -34.07 -31.61
N VAL A 400 4.28 -34.27 -32.54
CA VAL A 400 4.54 -34.83 -33.87
C VAL A 400 4.58 -33.75 -34.96
N ARG A 401 3.91 -32.62 -34.73
CA ARG A 401 3.93 -31.44 -35.61
C ARG A 401 3.82 -30.17 -34.77
N GLU A 402 4.44 -29.11 -35.26
CA GLU A 402 4.33 -27.78 -34.67
C GLU A 402 4.23 -26.70 -35.76
N LEU A 403 3.44 -25.66 -35.52
CA LEU A 403 3.32 -24.52 -36.43
C LEU A 403 3.24 -23.21 -35.64
N VAL A 404 3.93 -22.16 -36.10
CA VAL A 404 3.74 -20.79 -35.60
C VAL A 404 2.58 -20.16 -36.34
N VAL A 405 1.60 -19.61 -35.62
CA VAL A 405 0.35 -19.07 -36.18
C VAL A 405 0.12 -17.62 -35.78
N ALA A 406 -0.45 -16.85 -36.70
CA ALA A 406 -0.99 -15.51 -36.47
C ALA A 406 -2.49 -15.38 -36.79
N GLY A 407 -3.14 -16.48 -37.21
CA GLY A 407 -4.53 -16.54 -37.65
C GLY A 407 -4.95 -17.98 -37.98
N GLU A 408 -5.95 -18.13 -38.85
CA GLU A 408 -6.34 -19.42 -39.41
C GLU A 408 -5.17 -20.02 -40.21
N ALA A 409 -4.99 -21.34 -40.12
CA ALA A 409 -3.88 -22.02 -40.75
C ALA A 409 -4.29 -23.39 -41.32
N SER A 410 -3.46 -23.93 -42.21
CA SER A 410 -3.57 -25.30 -42.68
C SER A 410 -2.36 -26.10 -42.21
N MET A 411 -2.60 -27.33 -41.74
CA MET A 411 -1.58 -28.25 -41.26
C MET A 411 -1.68 -29.56 -42.03
N SER A 412 -0.58 -29.99 -42.67
CA SER A 412 -0.51 -31.30 -43.30
C SER A 412 -0.46 -32.41 -42.25
N VAL A 413 -1.25 -33.45 -42.44
CA VAL A 413 -1.25 -34.70 -41.66
C VAL A 413 -1.03 -35.94 -42.52
N ALA A 414 -0.74 -35.79 -43.81
CA ALA A 414 -0.63 -36.90 -44.77
C ALA A 414 0.40 -37.97 -44.35
N GLU A 415 1.50 -37.57 -43.72
CA GLU A 415 2.59 -38.44 -43.30
C GLU A 415 2.38 -39.09 -41.93
N LEU A 416 1.29 -38.73 -41.23
CA LEU A 416 1.01 -39.26 -39.90
C LEU A 416 0.26 -40.59 -40.02
N PRO A 417 0.60 -41.60 -39.19
CA PRO A 417 -0.19 -42.82 -39.09
C PRO A 417 -1.65 -42.55 -38.73
N ALA A 418 -2.55 -43.39 -39.23
CA ALA A 418 -3.95 -43.38 -38.83
C ALA A 418 -4.06 -43.53 -37.30
N GLY A 419 -4.88 -42.70 -36.66
CA GLY A 419 -4.94 -42.67 -35.21
C GLY A 419 -5.49 -41.38 -34.62
N LEU A 420 -5.34 -41.28 -33.29
CA LEU A 420 -5.85 -40.18 -32.49
C LEU A 420 -4.74 -39.22 -32.08
N TYR A 421 -4.99 -37.94 -32.27
CA TYR A 421 -4.07 -36.86 -31.91
C TYR A 421 -4.79 -35.76 -31.12
N LEU A 422 -4.02 -34.98 -30.36
CA LEU A 422 -4.49 -33.78 -29.67
C LEU A 422 -3.80 -32.55 -30.26
N LEU A 423 -4.58 -31.57 -30.69
CA LEU A 423 -4.09 -30.30 -31.17
C LEU A 423 -4.22 -29.26 -30.06
N HIS A 424 -3.11 -28.64 -29.67
CA HIS A 424 -3.03 -27.60 -28.65
C HIS A 424 -2.76 -26.24 -29.29
N TRP A 425 -3.54 -25.22 -28.93
CA TRP A 425 -3.22 -23.81 -29.18
C TRP A 425 -2.46 -23.26 -27.97
N LEU A 426 -1.28 -22.69 -28.20
CA LEU A 426 -0.40 -22.20 -27.14
C LEU A 426 -0.15 -20.69 -27.26
N SER A 427 -0.04 -20.01 -26.10
CA SER A 427 0.41 -18.61 -26.03
C SER A 427 1.92 -18.48 -26.28
N ALA A 428 2.42 -17.24 -26.35
CA ALA A 428 3.86 -16.97 -26.44
C ALA A 428 4.65 -17.56 -25.25
N GLU A 429 4.02 -17.62 -24.07
CA GLU A 429 4.56 -18.18 -22.83
C GLU A 429 4.29 -19.68 -22.69
N SER A 430 3.92 -20.38 -23.77
CA SER A 430 3.67 -21.83 -23.82
C SER A 430 2.52 -22.31 -22.93
N ARG A 431 1.55 -21.45 -22.60
CA ARG A 431 0.31 -21.85 -21.91
C ARG A 431 -0.70 -22.43 -22.90
N VAL A 432 -1.34 -23.53 -22.54
CA VAL A 432 -2.43 -24.13 -23.33
C VAL A 432 -3.68 -23.27 -23.23
N LEU A 433 -4.15 -22.77 -24.38
CA LEU A 433 -5.33 -21.91 -24.52
C LEU A 433 -6.58 -22.71 -24.92
N ALA A 434 -6.41 -23.70 -25.80
CA ALA A 434 -7.47 -24.59 -26.26
C ALA A 434 -6.90 -25.94 -26.70
N VAL A 435 -7.75 -26.98 -26.65
CA VAL A 435 -7.41 -28.34 -27.08
C VAL A 435 -8.52 -28.89 -27.98
N ARG A 436 -8.13 -29.58 -29.06
CA ARG A 436 -9.05 -30.33 -29.92
C ARG A 436 -8.54 -31.71 -30.22
N ARG A 437 -9.48 -32.66 -30.25
CA ARG A 437 -9.26 -34.01 -30.73
C ARG A 437 -9.16 -34.00 -32.25
N VAL A 438 -8.15 -34.66 -32.80
CA VAL A 438 -7.95 -34.82 -34.25
C VAL A 438 -7.90 -36.31 -34.57
N VAL A 439 -8.72 -36.77 -35.51
CA VAL A 439 -8.73 -38.16 -35.98
C VAL A 439 -8.11 -38.19 -37.37
N LYS A 440 -6.96 -38.87 -37.52
CA LYS A 440 -6.35 -39.15 -38.81
C LYS A 440 -6.87 -40.49 -39.32
N GLN A 441 -7.43 -40.48 -40.53
CA GLN A 441 -7.83 -41.67 -41.27
C GLN A 441 -6.78 -42.05 -42.31
#